data_AF-A0A528B951-F1
#
_entry.id   AF-A0A528B951-F1
#
_cell.length_a   1.000
_cell.length_b   1.000
_cell.length_c   1.000
_cell.angle_alpha   90.00
_cell.angle_beta   90.00
_cell.angle_gamma   90.00
#
_symmetry.space_group_name_H-M   'P 1'
#
loop_
_entity.id
_entity.type
_entity.pdbx_description
1 polymer ?
#
loop_
_entity_poly.entity_id
_entity_poly.type
_entity_poly.pdbx_seq_one_letter_code
_entity_poly.pdbx_strand_id
1 'polypeptide(L)'
;SFLALGWRPGIVVAVAIPLVLAITFVTMEYFGISLQRISLGALIIALGLLVDDAMIAVEMMISKMEEGYDRISAATYAYTSTAFPMLTGTLVTIAGFVPVGFAKSGAGEYCFSLFAVVGIALVVSWVVAVLFTPLTGVVLLPERIKGHGSHEPSRLARGFQALLEMAMRAKWLVLS
;
A
#
# COMPACT_ATOMS: atom_id res chain seq x y z
N SER A 1 -13.02 2.53 -1.03
CA SER A 1 -12.31 3.46 -0.15
C SER A 1 -12.04 4.86 -0.72
N PHE A 2 -11.94 5.09 -2.04
CA PHE A 2 -11.72 6.44 -2.62
C PHE A 2 -12.77 7.52 -2.24
N LEU A 3 -13.99 7.12 -1.89
CA LEU A 3 -15.09 8.02 -1.51
C LEU A 3 -15.22 8.25 0.00
N ALA A 4 -14.49 7.52 0.85
CA ALA A 4 -14.69 7.57 2.30
C ALA A 4 -13.83 8.60 3.03
N LEU A 5 -12.69 9.03 2.46
CA LEU A 5 -11.76 10.00 3.08
C LEU A 5 -11.73 11.38 2.39
N GLY A 6 -12.43 11.55 1.27
CA GLY A 6 -12.46 12.78 0.47
C GLY A 6 -11.55 12.76 -0.76
N TRP A 7 -11.72 13.76 -1.64
CA TRP A 7 -11.05 13.82 -2.95
C TRP A 7 -9.54 14.15 -2.87
N ARG A 8 -9.09 14.85 -1.82
CA ARG A 8 -7.69 15.30 -1.67
C ARG A 8 -6.70 14.15 -1.40
N PRO A 9 -6.98 13.19 -0.49
CA PRO A 9 -6.16 11.99 -0.32
C PRO A 9 -5.98 11.20 -1.63
N GLY A 10 -7.06 11.07 -2.40
CA GLY A 10 -7.02 10.39 -3.71
C GLY A 10 -6.09 11.07 -4.71
N ILE A 11 -6.00 12.41 -4.70
CA ILE A 11 -5.05 13.14 -5.55
C ILE A 11 -3.59 12.83 -5.16
N VAL A 12 -3.28 12.75 -3.85
CA VAL A 12 -1.93 12.42 -3.37
C VAL A 12 -1.48 11.07 -3.94
N VAL A 13 -2.34 10.06 -3.83
CA VAL A 13 -2.08 8.71 -4.38
C VAL A 13 -1.97 8.75 -5.91
N ALA A 14 -2.86 9.48 -6.59
CA ALA A 14 -2.84 9.60 -8.04
C ALA A 14 -1.55 10.23 -8.59
N VAL A 15 -0.93 11.16 -7.86
CA VAL A 15 0.37 11.75 -8.23
C VAL A 15 1.54 10.80 -7.94
N ALA A 16 1.44 9.98 -6.89
CA ALA A 16 2.48 9.01 -6.55
C ALA A 16 2.62 7.89 -7.59
N ILE A 17 1.51 7.44 -8.19
CA ILE A 17 1.50 6.33 -9.16
C ILE A 17 2.43 6.57 -10.36
N PRO A 18 2.31 7.68 -11.14
CA PRO A 18 3.23 7.96 -12.25
C PRO A 18 4.69 8.03 -11.82
N LEU A 19 4.96 8.56 -10.61
CA LEU A 19 6.32 8.68 -10.09
C LEU A 19 6.95 7.30 -9.84
N VAL A 20 6.21 6.38 -9.19
CA VAL A 20 6.67 5.00 -8.97
C VAL A 20 6.92 4.29 -10.29
N LEU A 21 6.01 4.44 -11.26
CA LEU A 21 6.16 3.83 -12.58
C LEU A 21 7.37 4.39 -13.34
N ALA A 22 7.60 5.70 -13.29
CA ALA A 22 8.76 6.33 -13.92
C ALA A 22 10.07 5.80 -13.34
N ILE A 23 10.19 5.73 -12.00
CA ILE A 23 11.38 5.19 -11.33
C ILE A 23 11.54 3.69 -11.65
N THR A 24 10.44 2.94 -11.70
CA THR A 24 10.47 1.51 -12.05
C THR A 24 10.97 1.31 -13.48
N PHE A 25 10.51 2.10 -14.45
CA PHE A 25 10.99 2.03 -15.83
C PHE A 25 12.48 2.35 -15.96
N VAL A 26 12.95 3.41 -15.30
CA VAL A 26 14.38 3.75 -15.26
C VAL A 26 15.20 2.61 -14.64
N THR A 27 14.68 1.99 -13.58
CA THR A 27 15.35 0.87 -12.91
C THR A 27 15.38 -0.36 -13.82
N MET A 28 14.28 -0.68 -14.51
CA MET A 28 14.23 -1.77 -15.48
C MET A 28 15.23 -1.57 -16.63
N GLU A 29 15.34 -0.34 -17.15
CA GLU A 29 16.30 -0.01 -18.21
C GLU A 29 17.74 -0.17 -17.72
N TYR A 30 18.05 0.23 -16.48
CA TYR A 30 19.34 0.02 -15.86
C TYR A 30 19.71 -1.46 -15.70
N PHE A 31 18.74 -2.32 -15.35
CA PHE A 31 18.93 -3.77 -15.25
C PHE A 31 18.81 -4.52 -16.59
N GLY A 32 18.58 -3.81 -17.71
CA GLY A 32 18.46 -4.40 -19.03
C GLY A 32 17.19 -5.25 -19.24
N ILE A 33 16.15 -5.04 -18.43
CA ILE A 33 14.89 -5.80 -18.52
C ILE A 33 14.01 -5.16 -19.59
N SER A 34 13.72 -5.92 -20.65
CA SER A 34 12.90 -5.43 -21.77
C SER A 34 11.42 -5.29 -21.41
N LEU A 35 10.76 -4.27 -21.98
CA LEU A 35 9.31 -4.10 -21.90
C LEU A 35 8.59 -4.99 -22.92
N GLN A 36 8.36 -6.23 -22.51
CA GLN A 36 7.56 -7.22 -23.22
C GLN A 36 6.17 -7.40 -22.57
N ARG A 37 5.29 -8.18 -23.22
CA ARG A 37 3.92 -8.43 -22.75
C ARG A 37 3.87 -8.94 -21.31
N ILE A 38 4.86 -9.74 -20.92
CA ILE A 38 4.93 -10.39 -19.60
C ILE A 38 5.36 -9.38 -18.52
N SER A 39 6.35 -8.53 -18.79
CA SER A 39 6.73 -7.44 -17.90
C SER A 39 5.65 -6.37 -17.78
N LEU A 40 4.87 -6.11 -18.84
CA LEU A 40 3.69 -5.23 -18.75
C LEU A 40 2.61 -5.85 -17.85
N GLY A 41 2.37 -7.16 -17.94
CA GLY A 41 1.50 -7.88 -17.02
C GLY A 41 1.99 -7.82 -15.57
N ALA A 42 3.30 -7.96 -15.36
CA ALA A 42 3.95 -7.82 -14.06
C ALA A 42 3.72 -6.42 -13.45
N LEU A 43 3.85 -5.36 -14.26
CA LEU A 43 3.59 -3.98 -13.83
C LEU A 43 2.12 -3.74 -13.47
N ILE A 44 1.16 -4.35 -14.18
CA ILE A 44 -0.26 -4.24 -13.84
C ILE A 44 -0.55 -4.88 -12.48
N ILE A 45 0.05 -6.04 -12.19
CA ILE A 45 -0.07 -6.69 -10.88
C ILE A 45 0.57 -5.83 -9.80
N ALA A 46 1.79 -5.35 -10.05
CA ALA A 46 2.50 -4.47 -9.13
C ALA A 46 1.75 -3.15 -8.87
N LEU A 47 0.99 -2.64 -9.86
CA LEU A 47 0.15 -1.45 -9.71
C LEU A 47 -0.93 -1.64 -8.64
N GLY A 48 -1.55 -2.80 -8.55
CA GLY A 48 -2.51 -3.09 -7.49
C GLY A 48 -1.86 -3.01 -6.11
N LEU A 49 -0.66 -3.58 -5.99
CA LEU A 49 0.08 -3.67 -4.73
C LEU A 49 0.71 -2.32 -4.32
N LEU A 50 1.15 -1.49 -5.28
CA LEU A 50 1.78 -0.20 -4.98
C LEU A 50 0.78 0.86 -4.52
N VAL A 51 -0.46 0.79 -5.04
CA VAL A 51 -1.52 1.72 -4.62
C VAL A 51 -1.89 1.50 -3.16
N ASP A 52 -1.82 0.25 -2.69
CA ASP A 52 -2.07 -0.10 -1.29
C ASP A 52 -1.04 0.55 -0.37
N ASP A 53 0.25 0.51 -0.70
CA ASP A 53 1.31 1.15 0.09
C ASP A 53 1.10 2.66 0.23
N ALA A 54 0.85 3.34 -0.90
CA ALA A 54 0.60 4.77 -0.90
C ALA A 54 -0.69 5.13 -0.14
N MET A 55 -1.75 4.33 -0.28
CA MET A 55 -3.02 4.55 0.41
C MET A 55 -2.85 4.44 1.92
N ILE A 56 -2.21 3.37 2.42
CA ILE A 56 -2.00 3.15 3.86
C ILE A 56 -1.19 4.29 4.48
N ALA A 57 -0.14 4.76 3.80
CA ALA A 57 0.65 5.90 4.26
C ALA A 57 -0.20 7.18 4.38
N VAL A 58 -1.06 7.47 3.39
CA VAL A 58 -1.98 8.62 3.43
C VAL A 58 -3.05 8.46 4.53
N GLU A 59 -3.65 7.27 4.65
CA GLU A 59 -4.65 6.98 5.68
C GLU A 59 -4.09 7.15 7.08
N MET A 60 -2.86 6.66 7.34
CA MET A 60 -2.20 6.84 8.63
C MET A 60 -1.92 8.30 8.95
N MET A 61 -1.51 9.11 7.96
CA MET A 61 -1.35 10.55 8.16
C MET A 61 -2.68 11.22 8.52
N ILE A 62 -3.75 10.90 7.77
CA ILE A 62 -5.07 11.49 8.00
C ILE A 62 -5.60 11.09 9.37
N SER A 63 -5.49 9.82 9.74
CA SER A 63 -5.90 9.33 11.06
C SER A 63 -5.20 10.09 12.19
N LYS A 64 -3.89 10.34 12.07
CA LYS A 64 -3.16 11.16 13.07
C LYS A 64 -3.58 12.63 13.05
N MET A 65 -3.88 13.19 11.89
CA MET A 65 -4.42 14.55 11.80
C MET A 65 -5.82 14.68 12.41
N GLU A 66 -6.65 13.64 12.31
CA GLU A 66 -7.95 13.57 12.97
C GLU A 66 -7.84 13.46 14.50
N GLU A 67 -6.79 12.80 15.00
CA GLU A 67 -6.42 12.79 16.43
C GLU A 67 -5.89 14.16 16.92
N GLY A 68 -5.74 15.14 16.03
CA GLY A 68 -5.35 16.52 16.37
C GLY A 68 -3.87 16.84 16.15
N TYR A 69 -3.09 15.95 15.52
CA TYR A 69 -1.70 16.23 15.17
C TYR A 69 -1.62 17.24 14.02
N ASP A 70 -0.59 18.09 14.04
CA ASP A 70 -0.23 18.92 12.89
C ASP A 70 0.28 18.05 11.72
N ARG A 71 0.18 18.57 10.48
CA ARG A 71 0.59 17.86 9.25
C ARG A 71 2.02 17.32 9.31
N ILE A 72 2.96 18.10 9.84
CA ILE A 72 4.38 17.69 9.92
C ILE A 72 4.56 16.58 10.96
N SER A 73 3.90 16.70 12.11
CA SER A 73 3.92 15.67 13.15
C SER A 73 3.25 14.38 12.68
N ALA A 74 2.13 14.47 11.96
CA ALA A 74 1.44 13.34 11.35
C ALA A 74 2.29 12.66 10.26
N ALA A 75 2.99 13.44 9.42
CA ALA A 75 3.94 12.93 8.43
C ALA A 75 5.09 12.15 9.09
N THR A 76 5.67 12.71 10.15
CA THR A 76 6.76 12.07 10.92
C THR A 76 6.29 10.78 11.59
N TYR A 77 5.06 10.78 12.12
CA TYR A 77 4.46 9.58 12.71
C TYR A 77 4.20 8.50 11.66
N ALA A 78 3.61 8.87 10.52
CA ALA A 78 3.34 7.93 9.43
C ALA A 78 4.63 7.30 8.89
N TYR A 79 5.72 8.07 8.80
CA TYR A 79 7.04 7.53 8.46
C TYR A 79 7.52 6.52 9.51
N THR A 80 7.60 6.92 10.79
CA THR A 80 8.23 6.10 11.83
C THR A 80 7.43 4.85 12.20
N SER A 81 6.10 4.92 12.13
CA SER A 81 5.22 3.83 12.56
C SER A 81 4.85 2.88 11.42
N THR A 82 4.78 3.36 10.17
CA THR A 82 4.26 2.57 9.05
C THR A 82 5.37 2.05 8.13
N ALA A 83 6.55 2.69 8.09
CA ALA A 83 7.63 2.28 7.17
C ALA A 83 8.10 0.83 7.38
N PHE A 84 8.30 0.40 8.64
CA PHE A 84 8.73 -0.96 8.95
C PHE A 84 7.65 -2.03 8.66
N PRO A 85 6.38 -1.85 9.10
CA PRO A 85 5.30 -2.75 8.71
C PRO A 85 5.14 -2.90 7.19
N MET A 86 5.18 -1.80 6.44
CA MET A 86 5.06 -1.83 4.98
C MET A 86 6.26 -2.53 4.32
N LEU A 87 7.48 -2.29 4.81
CA LEU A 87 8.66 -3.00 4.31
C LEU A 87 8.52 -4.50 4.52
N THR A 88 8.03 -4.91 5.70
CA THR A 88 7.85 -6.32 6.01
C THR A 88 6.80 -6.94 5.09
N GLY A 89 5.67 -6.27 4.85
CA GLY A 89 4.64 -6.71 3.92
C GLY A 89 5.12 -6.85 2.48
N THR A 90 5.91 -5.88 1.99
CA THR A 90 6.50 -5.94 0.65
C THR A 90 7.52 -7.07 0.54
N LEU A 91 8.39 -7.27 1.53
CA LEU A 91 9.34 -8.39 1.56
C LEU A 91 8.64 -9.75 1.58
N VAL A 92 7.56 -9.91 2.35
CA VAL A 92 6.75 -11.14 2.36
C VAL A 92 6.13 -11.39 1.00
N THR A 93 5.60 -10.34 0.36
CA THR A 93 5.06 -10.43 -1.00
C THR A 93 6.14 -10.90 -1.98
N ILE A 94 7.30 -10.25 -1.97
CA ILE A 94 8.45 -10.64 -2.82
C ILE A 94 8.85 -12.10 -2.56
N ALA A 95 8.94 -12.52 -1.29
CA ALA A 95 9.24 -13.89 -0.91
C ALA A 95 8.20 -14.89 -1.46
N GLY A 96 6.92 -14.53 -1.47
CA GLY A 96 5.85 -15.32 -2.10
C GLY A 96 6.02 -15.49 -3.61
N PHE A 97 6.65 -14.53 -4.29
CA PHE A 97 6.96 -14.59 -5.72
C PHE A 97 8.31 -15.25 -6.03
N VAL A 98 9.16 -15.53 -5.04
CA VAL A 98 10.47 -16.20 -5.24
C VAL A 98 10.35 -17.54 -5.98
N PRO A 99 9.41 -18.47 -5.63
CA PRO A 99 9.29 -19.74 -6.34
C PRO A 99 9.01 -19.56 -7.85
N VAL A 100 8.29 -18.50 -8.22
CA VAL A 100 8.00 -18.17 -9.62
C VAL A 100 9.27 -17.76 -10.35
N GLY A 101 10.11 -16.93 -9.73
CA GLY A 101 11.38 -16.47 -10.33
C GLY A 101 12.42 -17.58 -10.51
N PHE A 102 12.40 -18.61 -9.67
CA PHE A 102 13.35 -19.74 -9.73
C PHE A 102 12.84 -20.97 -10.51
N ALA A 103 11.66 -20.88 -11.13
CA ALA A 103 11.10 -21.97 -11.93
C ALA A 103 11.97 -22.23 -13.18
N LYS A 104 12.68 -23.37 -13.21
CA LYS A 104 13.50 -23.80 -14.34
C LYS A 104 12.65 -24.54 -15.39
N SER A 105 12.21 -23.82 -16.42
CA SER A 105 11.55 -24.37 -17.62
C SER A 105 11.87 -23.47 -18.82
N GLY A 106 11.47 -23.85 -20.05
CA GLY A 106 11.56 -22.98 -21.24
C GLY A 106 10.82 -21.65 -21.10
N ALA A 107 9.94 -21.53 -20.09
CA ALA A 107 9.30 -20.28 -19.66
C ALA A 107 10.08 -19.49 -18.58
N GLY A 108 11.23 -19.99 -18.13
CA GLY A 108 11.95 -19.47 -16.95
C GLY A 108 12.48 -18.05 -17.11
N GLU A 109 12.92 -17.66 -18.32
CA GLU A 109 13.35 -16.28 -18.60
C GLU A 109 12.21 -15.27 -18.45
N TYR A 110 10.99 -15.69 -18.82
CA TYR A 110 9.79 -14.90 -18.65
C TYR A 110 9.32 -14.83 -17.20
N CYS A 111 9.38 -15.95 -16.47
CA CYS A 111 9.08 -15.99 -15.04
C CYS A 111 10.07 -15.16 -14.22
N PHE A 112 11.35 -15.17 -14.59
CA PHE A 112 12.38 -14.33 -13.99
C PHE A 112 12.10 -12.85 -14.26
N SER A 113 11.78 -12.48 -15.51
CA SER A 113 11.41 -11.10 -15.86
C SER A 113 10.20 -10.62 -15.06
N LEU A 114 9.19 -11.45 -14.86
CA LEU A 114 8.02 -11.14 -14.03
C LEU A 114 8.42 -10.90 -12.58
N PHE A 115 9.17 -11.83 -11.98
CA PHE A 115 9.63 -11.72 -10.60
C PHE A 115 10.47 -10.46 -10.38
N ALA A 116 11.43 -10.20 -11.26
CA ALA A 116 12.31 -9.04 -11.16
C ALA A 116 11.51 -7.73 -11.26
N VAL A 117 10.57 -7.62 -12.20
CA VAL A 117 9.76 -6.41 -12.38
C VAL A 117 8.83 -6.18 -11.18
N VAL A 118 8.14 -7.22 -10.69
CA VAL A 118 7.30 -7.09 -9.49
C VAL A 118 8.14 -6.71 -8.28
N GLY A 119 9.28 -7.38 -8.06
CA GLY A 119 10.16 -7.09 -6.93
C GLY A 119 10.70 -5.66 -6.96
N ILE A 120 11.19 -5.20 -8.11
CA ILE A 120 11.66 -3.82 -8.29
C ILE A 120 10.52 -2.84 -8.04
N ALA A 121 9.35 -3.05 -8.65
CA ALA A 121 8.20 -2.16 -8.51
C ALA A 121 7.74 -2.05 -7.05
N LEU A 122 7.71 -3.15 -6.29
CA LEU A 122 7.35 -3.15 -4.88
C LEU A 122 8.36 -2.42 -3.99
N VAL A 123 9.66 -2.62 -4.23
CA VAL A 123 10.71 -1.92 -3.48
C VAL A 123 10.65 -0.41 -3.78
N VAL A 124 10.52 -0.04 -5.06
CA VAL A 124 10.38 1.35 -5.48
C VAL A 124 9.11 1.97 -4.89
N SER A 125 7.98 1.26 -4.95
CA SER A 125 6.72 1.67 -4.32
C SER A 125 6.92 2.01 -2.86
N TRP A 126 7.52 1.10 -2.08
CA TRP A 126 7.76 1.31 -0.67
C TRP A 126 8.64 2.55 -0.41
N VAL A 127 9.73 2.72 -1.16
CA VAL A 127 10.60 3.90 -1.02
C VAL A 127 9.82 5.18 -1.28
N VAL A 128 9.03 5.22 -2.35
CA VAL A 128 8.22 6.39 -2.70
C VAL A 128 7.09 6.61 -1.67
N ALA A 129 6.44 5.56 -1.20
CA ALA A 129 5.36 5.66 -0.22
C ALA A 129 5.89 6.17 1.13
N VAL A 130 7.08 5.78 1.54
CA VAL A 130 7.69 6.21 2.81
C VAL A 130 8.27 7.62 2.71
N LEU A 131 8.86 8.00 1.58
CA LEU A 131 9.50 9.32 1.44
C LEU A 131 8.57 10.37 0.84
N PHE A 132 7.94 10.06 -0.28
CA PHE A 132 7.21 11.03 -1.10
C PHE A 132 5.78 11.26 -0.60
N THR A 133 5.10 10.23 -0.08
CA THR A 133 3.74 10.39 0.42
C THR A 133 3.65 11.35 1.62
N PRO A 134 4.52 11.27 2.65
CA PRO A 134 4.52 12.24 3.74
C PRO A 134 4.82 13.66 3.26
N LEU A 135 5.79 13.82 2.36
CA LEU A 135 6.14 15.10 1.74
C LEU A 135 4.96 15.73 0.98
N THR A 136 4.34 14.94 0.10
CA THR A 136 3.21 15.38 -0.73
C THR A 136 1.96 15.60 0.10
N GLY A 137 1.77 14.80 1.15
CA GLY A 137 0.70 14.94 2.12
C GLY A 137 0.79 16.27 2.87
N VAL A 138 1.97 16.69 3.34
CA VAL A 138 2.14 17.99 4.02
C VAL A 138 1.77 19.16 3.09
N VAL A 139 2.06 19.06 1.80
CA VAL A 139 1.78 20.12 0.81
C VAL A 139 0.30 20.15 0.40
N LEU A 140 -0.33 18.99 0.19
CA LEU A 140 -1.68 18.88 -0.39
C LEU A 140 -2.82 18.73 0.64
N LEU A 141 -2.55 18.20 1.83
CA LEU A 141 -3.57 18.04 2.89
C LEU A 141 -3.87 19.39 3.55
N PRO A 142 -5.12 19.65 3.98
CA PRO A 142 -5.47 20.86 4.73
C PRO A 142 -4.77 20.91 6.10
N GLU A 143 -4.54 22.12 6.60
CA GLU A 143 -3.81 22.38 7.85
C GLU A 143 -4.46 21.78 9.10
N ARG A 144 -5.78 21.57 9.06
CA ARG A 144 -6.50 20.77 10.06
C ARG A 144 -7.59 19.96 9.36
N ILE A 145 -7.63 18.68 9.65
CA ILE A 145 -8.82 17.86 9.39
C ILE A 145 -9.66 17.98 10.66
N LYS A 146 -10.88 18.52 10.55
CA LYS A 146 -11.82 18.51 11.68
C LYS A 146 -12.05 17.05 12.02
N GLY A 147 -11.59 16.61 13.19
CA GLY A 147 -11.82 15.26 13.67
C GLY A 147 -13.32 14.96 13.55
N HIS A 148 -13.67 13.92 12.79
CA HIS A 148 -15.02 13.41 12.78
C HIS A 148 -15.28 12.88 14.20
N GLY A 149 -16.02 13.65 14.99
CA GLY A 149 -16.42 13.26 16.33
C GLY A 149 -17.01 11.86 16.27
N SER A 150 -16.41 10.92 17.00
CA SER A 150 -16.89 9.57 17.32
C SER A 150 -18.05 9.14 16.41
N HIS A 151 -17.74 8.60 15.22
CA HIS A 151 -18.75 7.93 14.41
C HIS A 151 -19.44 6.89 15.31
N GLU A 152 -20.70 7.14 15.70
CA GLU A 152 -21.51 6.11 16.32
C GLU A 152 -21.41 4.87 15.44
N PRO A 153 -21.09 3.68 16.00
CA PRO A 153 -20.88 2.50 15.19
C PRO A 153 -22.13 2.27 14.35
N SER A 154 -21.92 2.31 13.03
CA SER A 154 -22.94 2.05 12.03
C SER A 154 -23.74 0.81 12.44
N ARG A 155 -25.05 0.77 12.11
CA ARG A 155 -25.90 -0.39 12.42
C ARG A 155 -25.27 -1.72 11.98
N LEU A 156 -24.47 -1.67 10.90
CA LEU A 156 -23.68 -2.80 10.41
C LEU A 156 -22.52 -3.19 11.34
N ALA A 157 -21.79 -2.20 11.87
CA ALA A 157 -20.68 -2.42 12.80
C ALA A 157 -21.15 -3.00 14.14
N ARG A 158 -22.32 -2.57 14.64
CA ARG A 158 -22.96 -3.18 15.83
C ARG A 158 -23.40 -4.61 15.58
N GLY A 159 -23.98 -4.89 14.41
CA GLY A 159 -24.33 -6.26 14.01
C GLY A 159 -23.09 -7.16 13.91
N PHE A 160 -21.99 -6.65 13.35
CA PHE A 160 -20.72 -7.36 13.26
C PHE A 160 -20.11 -7.62 14.65
N GLN A 161 -20.15 -6.64 15.56
CA GLN A 161 -19.69 -6.83 16.95
C GLN A 161 -20.50 -7.91 17.67
N ALA A 162 -21.82 -7.93 17.52
CA ALA A 162 -22.67 -8.97 18.11
C ALA A 162 -22.35 -10.37 17.54
N LEU A 163 -22.09 -10.46 16.23
CA LEU A 163 -21.68 -11.71 15.58
C LEU A 163 -20.29 -12.18 16.04
N LEU A 164 -19.34 -11.25 16.19
CA LEU A 164 -18.01 -11.54 16.74
C LEU A 164 -18.09 -12.04 18.18
N GLU A 165 -18.87 -11.39 19.03
CA GLU A 165 -19.09 -11.85 20.40
C GLU A 165 -19.74 -13.23 20.45
N MET A 166 -20.70 -13.50 19.55
CA MET A 166 -21.34 -14.80 19.44
C MET A 166 -20.37 -15.88 18.96
N ALA A 167 -19.52 -15.57 17.98
CA ALA A 167 -18.47 -16.47 17.48
C ALA A 167 -17.41 -16.76 18.55
N MET A 168 -16.98 -15.74 19.30
CA MET A 168 -16.04 -15.89 20.42
C MET A 168 -16.63 -16.72 21.58
N ARG A 169 -17.94 -16.62 21.81
CA ARG A 169 -18.66 -17.45 22.79
C ARG A 169 -18.81 -18.90 22.32
N ALA A 170 -18.94 -19.13 21.01
CA ALA A 170 -19.01 -20.45 20.39
C ALA A 170 -17.64 -21.01 19.95
N LYS A 171 -16.56 -20.65 20.67
CA LYS A 171 -15.17 -21.05 20.37
C LYS A 171 -14.96 -22.55 20.08
N TRP A 172 -15.73 -23.44 20.72
CA TRP A 172 -15.64 -24.89 20.51
C TRP A 172 -16.29 -25.39 19.22
N LEU A 173 -17.23 -24.63 18.65
CA LEU A 173 -17.90 -24.94 17.38
C LEU A 173 -17.12 -24.41 16.16
N VAL A 174 -16.21 -23.45 16.37
CA VAL A 174 -15.34 -22.90 15.33
C VAL A 174 -14.03 -23.69 15.22
N LEU A 175 -13.58 -24.28 16.32
CA LEU A 175 -12.36 -25.11 16.38
C LEU A 175 -12.60 -26.59 16.04
N SER A 176 -13.86 -27.02 15.92
CA SER A 176 -14.24 -28.41 15.61
C SER A 176 -14.82 -28.51 14.21
#